data_AF-A0A2V6B7X7-F1
#
_entry.id   AF-A0A2V6B7X7-F1
#
_cell.length_a   1.000
_cell.length_b   1.000
_cell.length_c   1.000
_cell.angle_alpha   90.00
_cell.angle_beta   90.00
_cell.angle_gamma   90.00
#
_symmetry.space_group_name_H-M   'P 1'
#
loop_
_entity.id
_entity.type
_entity.pdbx_description
1 polymer ?
#
loop_
_entity_poly.entity_id
_entity_poly.type
_entity_poly.pdbx_seq_one_letter_code
_entity_poly.pdbx_strand_id
1 'polypeptide(L)'
;ILALWFSYRDKPRLWKMVLIFVCFGLGFFDKFNFIWLVLAFVIGVSLCYPDSLKNIWASSPRFARQMGAILALIALGAILYFVFPLLLHFHPARAHTMGLQMKWEELLRTLGGVGVAHLIFGNSSGIIPFTPFWLIVTDCYLALACLFFPMPNAEARENRKNGFFFLLIGFLIFLQIVITPQAGGGAHHYSMIFPLPLLAFVFLAESLYIQLATENLRGLAGLLFGSAALCLFIVNVHNTAVYLSHFRTNPHYSPRWSPEIYSLSHYINEHGFEAKSVICVDWGLHNQLHALAPKELRRRMHDFWPVFRGLGNKDWQKQSAVLNHIFPKGKSLALTFAASKETFPETRRNFLDSLSTHPELKSHLVKEFASRRYDSESLQEISAKIALIGGTSISKKNLLTPGALSLLCAPQR
;
A
#
# COMPACT_ATOMS: atom_id res chain seq x y z
N ILE A 1 15.38 -9.75 8.51
CA ILE A 1 15.15 -9.38 9.93
C ILE A 1 14.89 -10.62 10.79
N LEU A 2 13.78 -11.34 10.59
CA LEU A 2 13.44 -12.52 11.40
C LEU A 2 14.57 -13.57 11.45
N ALA A 3 15.09 -14.01 10.30
CA ALA A 3 16.20 -14.97 10.26
C ALA A 3 17.46 -14.49 11.01
N LEU A 4 17.79 -13.19 10.92
CA LEU A 4 18.92 -12.60 11.66
C LEU A 4 18.67 -12.60 13.18
N TRP A 5 17.43 -12.37 13.60
CA TRP A 5 17.04 -12.41 15.01
C TRP A 5 17.18 -13.81 15.61
N PHE A 6 16.63 -14.83 14.95
CA PHE A 6 16.78 -16.21 15.38
C PHE A 6 18.25 -16.65 15.37
N SER A 7 18.98 -16.34 14.30
CA SER A 7 20.42 -16.60 14.24
C SER A 7 21.20 -15.89 15.35
N TYR A 8 20.80 -14.69 15.74
CA TYR A 8 21.41 -13.97 16.86
C TYR A 8 21.17 -14.67 18.18
N ARG A 9 19.94 -15.13 18.43
CA ARG A 9 19.60 -15.87 19.66
C ARG A 9 20.45 -17.14 19.81
N ASP A 10 20.66 -17.87 18.73
CA ASP A 10 21.47 -19.09 18.75
C ASP A 10 22.96 -18.79 18.95
N LYS A 11 23.47 -17.78 18.24
CA LYS A 11 24.88 -17.38 18.26
C LYS A 11 24.98 -15.85 18.32
N PRO A 12 25.03 -15.27 19.54
CA PRO A 12 25.06 -13.84 19.73
C PRO A 12 26.30 -13.22 19.09
N ARG A 13 26.09 -12.37 18.08
CA ARG A 13 27.15 -11.59 17.43
C ARG A 13 26.62 -10.20 17.08
N LEU A 14 27.33 -9.15 17.49
CA LEU A 14 26.89 -7.76 17.33
C LEU A 14 26.60 -7.37 15.88
N TRP A 15 27.34 -7.91 14.90
CA TRP A 15 27.09 -7.62 13.48
C TRP A 15 25.68 -8.05 13.01
N LYS A 16 25.08 -9.08 13.63
CA LYS A 16 23.70 -9.48 13.31
C LYS A 16 22.70 -8.41 13.74
N MET A 17 22.93 -7.76 14.88
CA MET A 17 22.13 -6.62 15.33
C MET A 17 22.29 -5.43 14.38
N VAL A 18 23.52 -5.13 13.98
CA VAL A 18 23.79 -4.08 12.99
C VAL A 18 23.03 -4.36 11.69
N LEU A 19 23.06 -5.60 11.18
CA LEU A 19 22.30 -5.96 9.99
C LEU A 19 20.79 -5.89 10.19
N ILE A 20 20.27 -6.24 11.38
CA ILE A 20 18.85 -6.04 11.71
C ILE A 20 18.48 -4.56 11.58
N PHE A 21 19.28 -3.65 12.14
CA PHE A 21 19.06 -2.20 12.02
C PHE A 21 19.18 -1.70 10.58
N VAL A 22 20.16 -2.19 9.81
CA VAL A 22 20.29 -1.86 8.38
C VAL A 22 19.05 -2.33 7.62
N CYS A 23 18.57 -3.56 7.84
CA CYS A 23 17.34 -4.04 7.22
C CYS A 23 16.11 -3.21 7.62
N PHE A 24 16.03 -2.77 8.88
CA PHE A 24 14.97 -1.86 9.31
C PHE A 24 15.05 -0.51 8.60
N GLY A 25 16.24 0.08 8.50
CA GLY A 25 16.47 1.33 7.79
C GLY A 25 16.11 1.22 6.30
N LEU A 26 16.54 0.14 5.63
CA LEU A 26 16.22 -0.11 4.23
C LEU A 26 14.72 -0.30 4.01
N GLY A 27 14.04 -1.07 4.86
CA GLY A 27 12.59 -1.27 4.74
C GLY A 27 11.80 0.01 5.00
N PHE A 28 12.20 0.80 6.00
CA PHE A 28 11.58 2.11 6.27
C PHE A 28 11.81 3.11 5.14
N PHE A 29 13.01 3.11 4.54
CA PHE A 29 13.35 3.95 3.38
C PHE A 29 12.53 3.57 2.15
N ASP A 30 12.31 2.28 1.90
CA ASP A 30 11.45 1.81 0.80
C ASP A 30 10.01 2.25 1.00
N LYS A 31 9.43 1.97 2.18
CA LYS A 31 8.04 2.35 2.49
C LYS A 31 7.85 2.69 3.95
N PHE A 32 7.15 3.80 4.19
CA PHE A 32 6.81 4.25 5.54
C PHE A 32 5.99 3.23 6.34
N ASN A 33 5.10 2.46 5.69
CA ASN A 33 4.30 1.43 6.36
C ASN A 33 5.15 0.30 6.99
N PHE A 34 6.42 0.17 6.62
CA PHE A 34 7.36 -0.75 7.24
C PHE A 34 7.60 -0.45 8.72
N ILE A 35 7.30 0.78 9.18
CA ILE A 35 7.33 1.13 10.60
C ILE A 35 6.46 0.21 11.46
N TRP A 36 5.36 -0.32 10.90
CA TRP A 36 4.49 -1.22 11.63
C TRP A 36 5.21 -2.52 12.02
N LEU A 37 6.04 -3.06 11.12
CA LEU A 37 6.86 -4.23 11.41
C LEU A 37 7.95 -3.90 12.43
N VAL A 38 8.59 -2.74 12.34
CA VAL A 38 9.63 -2.31 13.29
C VAL A 38 9.06 -2.27 14.71
N LEU A 39 7.93 -1.57 14.90
CA LEU A 39 7.28 -1.42 16.20
C LEU A 39 6.79 -2.78 16.74
N ALA A 40 6.10 -3.56 15.90
CA ALA A 40 5.63 -4.89 16.27
C ALA A 40 6.78 -5.82 16.67
N PHE A 41 7.90 -5.77 15.93
CA PHE A 41 9.08 -6.57 16.22
C PHE A 41 9.73 -6.17 17.55
N VAL A 42 9.91 -4.88 17.82
CA VAL A 42 10.50 -4.40 19.08
C VAL A 42 9.63 -4.82 20.27
N ILE A 43 8.30 -4.63 20.18
CA ILE A 43 7.37 -5.05 21.23
C ILE A 43 7.39 -6.57 21.39
N GLY A 44 7.33 -7.32 20.27
CA GLY A 44 7.37 -8.78 20.27
C GLY A 44 8.65 -9.34 20.90
N VAL A 45 9.82 -8.77 20.58
CA VAL A 45 11.09 -9.16 21.19
C VAL A 45 11.11 -8.85 22.68
N SER A 46 10.58 -7.69 23.08
CA SER A 46 10.54 -7.27 24.48
C SER A 46 9.66 -8.18 25.34
N LEU A 47 8.54 -8.65 24.79
CA LEU A 47 7.59 -9.50 25.51
C LEU A 47 7.98 -10.98 25.46
N CYS A 48 8.45 -11.50 24.31
CA CYS A 48 8.72 -12.93 24.15
C CYS A 48 10.17 -13.33 24.48
N TYR A 49 11.13 -12.40 24.39
CA TYR A 49 12.56 -12.67 24.58
C TYR A 49 13.27 -11.64 25.48
N PRO A 50 12.74 -11.33 26.68
CA PRO A 50 13.34 -10.33 27.57
C PRO A 50 14.79 -10.68 27.95
N ASP A 51 15.12 -11.97 28.11
CA ASP A 51 16.48 -12.39 28.47
C ASP A 51 17.47 -12.18 27.32
N SER A 52 17.02 -12.30 26.06
CA SER A 52 17.86 -11.96 24.92
C SER A 52 18.21 -10.47 24.91
N LEU A 53 17.26 -9.60 25.26
CA LEU A 53 17.52 -8.16 25.40
C LEU A 53 18.47 -7.86 26.57
N LYS A 54 18.28 -8.50 27.73
CA LYS A 54 19.20 -8.38 28.87
C LYS A 54 20.62 -8.79 28.47
N ASN A 55 20.76 -9.88 27.72
CA ASN A 55 22.06 -10.36 27.24
C ASN A 55 22.69 -9.38 26.25
N ILE A 56 21.92 -8.80 25.33
CA ILE A 56 22.40 -7.72 24.43
C ILE A 56 22.93 -6.55 25.27
N TRP A 57 22.14 -6.10 26.24
CA TRP A 57 22.50 -4.98 27.09
C TRP A 57 23.76 -5.27 27.91
N ALA A 58 23.83 -6.42 28.58
CA ALA A 58 24.95 -6.80 29.43
C ALA A 58 26.25 -7.03 28.65
N SER A 59 26.18 -7.61 27.45
CA SER A 59 27.34 -7.87 26.59
C SER A 59 27.82 -6.64 25.80
N SER A 60 27.02 -5.57 25.75
CA SER A 60 27.37 -4.36 24.99
C SER A 60 28.37 -3.48 25.75
N PRO A 61 29.40 -2.95 25.06
CA PRO A 61 30.29 -1.94 25.63
C PRO A 61 29.51 -0.78 26.24
N ARG A 62 30.04 -0.16 27.30
CA ARG A 62 29.38 0.97 27.99
C ARG A 62 28.98 2.08 27.01
N PHE A 63 29.85 2.40 26.06
CA PHE A 63 29.59 3.37 25.00
C PHE A 63 28.38 2.98 24.12
N ALA A 64 28.30 1.72 23.69
CA ALA A 64 27.18 1.22 22.89
C ALA A 64 25.85 1.27 23.65
N ARG A 65 25.86 0.96 24.96
CA ARG A 65 24.67 1.10 25.81
C ARG A 65 24.21 2.55 25.93
N GLN A 66 25.15 3.48 26.13
CA GLN A 66 24.86 4.92 26.22
C GLN A 66 24.29 5.45 24.89
N MET A 67 24.92 5.10 23.77
CA MET A 67 24.41 5.46 22.44
C MET A 67 23.03 4.85 22.18
N GLY A 68 22.83 3.58 22.55
CA GLY A 68 21.53 2.92 22.43
C GLY A 68 20.44 3.62 23.26
N ALA A 69 20.75 4.02 24.49
CA ALA A 69 19.82 4.77 25.35
C ALA A 69 19.49 6.15 24.76
N ILE A 70 20.49 6.88 24.26
CA ILE A 70 20.28 8.18 23.61
C ILE A 70 19.41 8.01 22.36
N LEU A 71 19.69 7.03 21.50
CA LEU A 71 18.89 6.76 20.31
C LEU A 71 17.46 6.37 20.67
N ALA A 72 17.26 5.57 21.73
CA ALA A 72 15.92 5.22 22.20
C ALA A 72 15.14 6.45 22.71
N LEU A 73 15.81 7.38 23.41
CA LEU A 73 15.21 8.64 23.86
C LEU A 73 14.89 9.57 22.69
N ILE A 74 15.78 9.68 21.70
CA ILE A 74 15.53 10.45 20.47
C ILE A 74 14.34 9.85 19.71
N ALA A 75 14.32 8.52 19.54
CA ALA A 75 13.21 7.83 18.87
C ALA A 75 11.89 8.02 19.62
N LEU A 76 11.90 7.91 20.95
CA LEU A 76 10.73 8.20 21.78
C LEU A 76 10.28 9.66 21.64
N GLY A 77 11.21 10.60 21.68
CA GLY A 77 10.93 12.03 21.49
C GLY A 77 10.36 12.32 20.11
N ALA A 78 10.90 11.71 19.05
CA ALA A 78 10.38 11.80 17.70
C ALA A 78 8.98 11.17 17.57
N ILE A 79 8.77 9.98 18.13
CA ILE A 79 7.44 9.34 18.16
C ILE A 79 6.44 10.25 18.88
N LEU A 80 6.77 10.77 20.04
CA LEU A 80 5.90 11.71 20.75
C LEU A 80 5.67 12.97 19.90
N TYR A 81 6.70 13.56 19.30
CA TYR A 81 6.57 14.77 18.50
C TYR A 81 5.73 14.58 17.23
N PHE A 82 5.86 13.45 16.53
CA PHE A 82 5.13 13.20 15.27
C PHE A 82 3.78 12.53 15.50
N VAL A 83 3.66 11.58 16.43
CA VAL A 83 2.46 10.78 16.65
C VAL A 83 1.49 11.46 17.62
N PHE A 84 1.97 12.17 18.64
CA PHE A 84 1.09 12.82 19.62
C PHE A 84 0.21 13.92 19.00
N PRO A 85 0.70 14.79 18.10
CA PRO A 85 -0.18 15.72 17.38
C PRO A 85 -1.17 15.02 16.48
N LEU A 86 -0.79 13.88 15.85
CA LEU A 86 -1.72 13.09 15.06
C LEU A 86 -2.83 12.48 15.93
N LEU A 87 -2.54 12.08 17.16
CA LEU A 87 -3.52 11.56 18.13
C LEU A 87 -4.40 12.66 18.76
N LEU A 88 -3.87 13.86 18.98
CA LEU A 88 -4.59 14.96 19.64
C LEU A 88 -5.33 15.90 18.69
N HIS A 89 -4.80 16.17 17.50
CA HIS A 89 -5.37 17.10 16.52
C HIS A 89 -6.16 16.35 15.42
N PHE A 90 -6.87 15.29 15.79
CA PHE A 90 -7.81 14.62 14.89
C PHE A 90 -8.98 15.56 14.57
N HIS A 91 -8.80 16.40 13.55
CA HIS A 91 -9.92 16.94 12.79
C HIS A 91 -10.34 15.87 11.77
N PRO A 92 -11.56 15.32 11.86
CA PRO A 92 -12.05 14.35 10.89
C PRO A 92 -12.36 15.10 9.58
N ALA A 93 -11.35 15.37 8.79
CA ALA A 93 -11.52 15.86 7.43
C ALA A 93 -11.98 14.69 6.55
N ARG A 94 -13.28 14.32 6.65
CA ARG A 94 -14.05 13.50 5.68
C ARG A 94 -13.38 12.26 5.05
N ALA A 95 -12.32 11.71 5.63
CA ALA A 95 -11.78 10.44 5.18
C ALA A 95 -12.77 9.36 5.62
N HIS A 96 -13.41 8.68 4.67
CA HIS A 96 -14.20 7.49 4.96
C HIS A 96 -13.29 6.47 5.65
N THR A 97 -13.34 6.42 6.98
CA THR A 97 -12.63 5.42 7.76
C THR A 97 -13.31 4.09 7.50
N MET A 98 -12.64 3.19 6.78
CA MET A 98 -13.14 1.82 6.66
C MET A 98 -13.32 1.22 8.05
N GLY A 99 -14.53 0.76 8.35
CA GLY A 99 -14.85 0.08 9.60
C GLY A 99 -14.00 -1.18 9.80
N LEU A 100 -13.93 -1.65 11.05
CA LEU A 100 -13.14 -2.82 11.45
C LEU A 100 -13.48 -4.07 10.62
N GLN A 101 -14.76 -4.27 10.32
CA GLN A 101 -15.22 -5.39 9.49
C GLN A 101 -14.57 -5.37 8.10
N MET A 102 -14.58 -4.22 7.41
CA MET A 102 -13.94 -4.11 6.09
C MET A 102 -12.43 -4.33 6.18
N LYS A 103 -11.76 -3.86 7.25
CA LYS A 103 -10.33 -4.10 7.46
C LYS A 103 -10.01 -5.57 7.73
N TRP A 104 -10.89 -6.27 8.44
CA TRP A 104 -10.80 -7.70 8.67
C TRP A 104 -11.02 -8.51 7.40
N GLU A 105 -12.03 -8.15 6.61
CA GLU A 105 -12.29 -8.76 5.30
C GLU A 105 -11.11 -8.54 4.35
N GLU A 106 -10.51 -7.35 4.31
CA GLU A 106 -9.34 -7.09 3.48
C GLU A 106 -8.09 -7.85 3.93
N LEU A 107 -7.90 -8.06 5.24
CA LEU A 107 -6.87 -8.96 5.76
C LEU A 107 -7.07 -10.38 5.21
N LEU A 108 -8.27 -10.94 5.36
CA LEU A 108 -8.57 -12.30 4.92
C LEU A 108 -8.46 -12.44 3.40
N ARG A 109 -8.99 -11.48 2.64
CA ARG A 109 -8.85 -11.44 1.17
C ARG A 109 -7.40 -11.39 0.75
N THR A 110 -6.57 -10.60 1.44
CA THR A 110 -5.14 -10.49 1.12
C THR A 110 -4.40 -11.78 1.41
N LEU A 111 -4.54 -12.32 2.63
CA LEU A 111 -3.86 -13.55 3.03
C LEU A 111 -4.32 -14.76 2.21
N GLY A 112 -5.57 -14.74 1.70
CA GLY A 112 -6.13 -15.79 0.85
C GLY A 112 -5.74 -15.65 -0.62
N GLY A 113 -4.99 -14.60 -0.97
CA GLY A 113 -4.59 -14.31 -2.34
C GLY A 113 -5.68 -13.65 -3.20
N VAL A 114 -6.91 -13.49 -2.72
CA VAL A 114 -7.98 -12.82 -3.48
C VAL A 114 -7.69 -11.34 -3.68
N GLY A 115 -7.26 -10.64 -2.62
CA GLY A 115 -6.96 -9.20 -2.68
C GLY A 115 -5.82 -8.90 -3.66
N VAL A 116 -4.78 -9.73 -3.65
CA VAL A 116 -3.64 -9.61 -4.56
C VAL A 116 -4.04 -9.96 -6.00
N ALA A 117 -4.84 -11.01 -6.23
CA ALA A 117 -5.32 -11.38 -7.55
C ALA A 117 -6.20 -10.28 -8.15
N HIS A 118 -7.12 -9.73 -7.36
CA HIS A 118 -7.95 -8.61 -7.79
C HIS A 118 -7.13 -7.36 -8.09
N LEU A 119 -6.10 -7.06 -7.28
CA LEU A 119 -5.20 -5.93 -7.52
C LEU A 119 -4.42 -6.06 -8.83
N ILE A 120 -3.94 -7.27 -9.15
CA ILE A 120 -3.07 -7.54 -10.32
C ILE A 120 -3.88 -7.78 -11.58
N PHE A 121 -5.00 -8.51 -11.51
CA PHE A 121 -5.76 -8.95 -12.69
C PHE A 121 -7.14 -8.31 -12.81
N GLY A 122 -7.60 -7.54 -11.81
CA GLY A 122 -9.00 -7.10 -11.73
C GLY A 122 -9.99 -8.26 -11.51
N ASN A 123 -9.49 -9.49 -11.37
CA ASN A 123 -10.24 -10.73 -11.29
C ASN A 123 -9.58 -11.65 -10.26
N SER A 124 -10.40 -12.33 -9.47
CA SER A 124 -9.95 -13.30 -8.47
C SER A 124 -10.66 -14.65 -8.61
N SER A 125 -11.35 -14.89 -9.74
CA SER A 125 -12.05 -16.13 -10.02
C SER A 125 -11.11 -17.33 -9.98
N GLY A 126 -11.53 -18.39 -9.30
CA GLY A 126 -10.73 -19.61 -9.13
C GLY A 126 -9.76 -19.56 -7.94
N ILE A 127 -9.52 -18.40 -7.32
CA ILE A 127 -8.75 -18.32 -6.07
C ILE A 127 -9.59 -18.86 -4.90
N ILE A 128 -9.00 -19.70 -4.08
CA ILE A 128 -9.61 -20.26 -2.87
C ILE A 128 -9.32 -19.32 -1.68
N PRO A 129 -10.34 -18.68 -1.07
CA PRO A 129 -10.12 -17.61 -0.08
C PRO A 129 -10.16 -18.05 1.38
N PHE A 130 -10.68 -19.23 1.71
CA PHE A 130 -11.14 -19.54 3.07
C PHE A 130 -10.02 -19.92 4.05
N THR A 131 -8.88 -20.31 3.53
CA THR A 131 -7.76 -20.87 4.30
C THR A 131 -7.19 -19.97 5.41
N PRO A 132 -7.02 -18.65 5.22
CA PRO A 132 -6.43 -17.78 6.24
C PRO A 132 -7.32 -17.58 7.47
N PHE A 133 -8.65 -17.56 7.31
CA PHE A 133 -9.56 -17.39 8.44
C PHE A 133 -9.39 -18.55 9.42
N TRP A 134 -9.49 -19.78 8.91
CA TRP A 134 -9.33 -20.98 9.71
C TRP A 134 -7.92 -21.10 10.28
N LEU A 135 -6.89 -20.69 9.55
CA LEU A 135 -5.52 -20.65 10.06
C LEU A 135 -5.41 -19.74 11.29
N ILE A 136 -5.92 -18.51 11.23
CA ILE A 136 -5.88 -17.57 12.37
C ILE A 136 -6.68 -18.13 13.56
N VAL A 137 -7.85 -18.70 13.30
CA VAL A 137 -8.67 -19.34 14.34
C VAL A 137 -7.92 -20.49 15.00
N THR A 138 -7.31 -21.37 14.20
CA THR A 138 -6.49 -22.48 14.67
C THR A 138 -5.30 -21.99 15.49
N ASP A 139 -4.57 -20.97 15.03
CA ASP A 139 -3.45 -20.38 15.77
C ASP A 139 -3.89 -19.87 17.13
N CYS A 140 -5.03 -19.19 17.22
CA CYS A 140 -5.58 -18.72 18.49
C CYS A 140 -5.90 -19.88 19.45
N TYR A 141 -6.48 -20.99 18.95
CA TYR A 141 -6.74 -22.18 19.77
C TYR A 141 -5.45 -22.89 20.19
N LEU A 142 -4.47 -23.02 19.29
CA LEU A 142 -3.17 -23.62 19.61
C LEU A 142 -2.41 -22.77 20.64
N ALA A 143 -2.46 -21.45 20.50
CA ALA A 143 -1.90 -20.51 21.46
C ALA A 143 -2.57 -20.66 22.83
N LEU A 144 -3.91 -20.71 22.86
CA LEU A 144 -4.67 -20.91 24.10
C LEU A 144 -4.28 -22.24 24.77
N ALA A 145 -4.22 -23.34 24.02
CA ALA A 145 -3.77 -24.62 24.51
C ALA A 145 -2.33 -24.52 25.08
N CYS A 146 -1.40 -23.88 24.36
CA CYS A 146 -0.03 -23.69 24.83
C CYS A 146 0.10 -22.87 26.13
N LEU A 147 -0.87 -22.01 26.47
CA LEU A 147 -0.91 -21.30 27.75
C LEU A 147 -1.31 -22.21 28.91
N PHE A 148 -2.28 -23.10 28.69
CA PHE A 148 -2.83 -23.94 29.74
C PHE A 148 -2.11 -25.27 29.93
N PHE A 149 -1.45 -25.79 28.90
CA PHE A 149 -0.67 -27.03 29.03
C PHE A 149 0.70 -26.77 29.67
N PRO A 150 1.06 -27.51 30.73
CA PRO A 150 2.42 -27.45 31.29
C PRO A 150 3.41 -27.96 30.24
N MET A 151 4.54 -27.28 30.12
CA MET A 151 5.53 -27.54 29.08
C MET A 151 6.86 -28.00 29.71
N PRO A 152 6.99 -29.28 30.16
CA PRO A 152 8.21 -29.79 30.78
C PRO A 152 9.39 -29.92 29.80
N ASN A 153 9.13 -30.22 28.52
CA ASN A 153 10.15 -30.25 27.48
C ASN A 153 10.66 -28.83 27.12
N ALA A 154 11.99 -28.64 27.06
CA ALA A 154 12.63 -27.35 26.79
C ALA A 154 12.44 -26.86 25.35
N GLU A 155 12.51 -27.75 24.37
CA GLU A 155 12.29 -27.46 22.95
C GLU A 155 10.86 -26.99 22.71
N ALA A 156 9.88 -27.70 23.27
CA ALA A 156 8.48 -27.29 23.22
C ALA A 156 8.25 -25.92 23.87
N ARG A 157 8.88 -25.62 25.01
CA ARG A 157 8.79 -24.26 25.59
C ARG A 157 9.33 -23.18 24.65
N GLU A 158 10.38 -23.49 23.90
CA GLU A 158 10.99 -22.54 22.97
C GLU A 158 10.13 -22.35 21.72
N ASN A 159 9.61 -23.44 21.16
CA ASN A 159 8.65 -23.40 20.05
C ASN A 159 7.38 -22.65 20.44
N ARG A 160 6.85 -22.86 21.65
CA ARG A 160 5.76 -22.04 22.19
C ARG A 160 6.06 -20.55 22.14
N LYS A 161 7.22 -20.13 22.64
CA LYS A 161 7.62 -18.70 22.62
C LYS A 161 7.72 -18.17 21.19
N ASN A 162 8.29 -18.97 20.28
CA ASN A 162 8.40 -18.62 18.86
C ASN A 162 7.02 -18.45 18.21
N GLY A 163 6.09 -19.36 18.50
CA GLY A 163 4.70 -19.29 18.05
C GLY A 163 3.98 -18.03 18.54
N PHE A 164 4.06 -17.74 19.85
CA PHE A 164 3.50 -16.51 20.42
C PHE A 164 4.12 -15.25 19.82
N PHE A 165 5.43 -15.26 19.56
CA PHE A 165 6.12 -14.14 18.95
C PHE A 165 5.56 -13.81 17.56
N PHE A 166 5.36 -14.82 16.70
CA PHE A 166 4.79 -14.59 15.37
C PHE A 166 3.32 -14.16 15.41
N LEU A 167 2.52 -14.81 16.27
CA LEU A 167 1.11 -14.44 16.46
C LEU A 167 0.98 -12.99 16.95
N LEU A 168 1.79 -12.61 17.94
CA LEU A 168 1.81 -11.28 18.52
C LEU A 168 2.24 -10.22 17.49
N ILE A 169 3.32 -10.45 16.73
CA ILE A 169 3.75 -9.51 15.70
C ILE A 169 2.64 -9.32 14.65
N GLY A 170 2.01 -10.42 14.18
CA GLY A 170 0.92 -10.35 13.21
C GLY A 170 -0.25 -9.53 13.73
N PHE A 171 -0.66 -9.78 14.98
CA PHE A 171 -1.70 -9.03 15.66
C PHE A 171 -1.35 -7.54 15.81
N LEU A 172 -0.13 -7.21 16.23
CA LEU A 172 0.31 -5.82 16.41
C LEU A 172 0.39 -5.06 15.10
N ILE A 173 0.82 -5.70 14.00
CA ILE A 173 0.78 -5.08 12.66
C ILE A 173 -0.66 -4.80 12.26
N PHE A 174 -1.57 -5.77 12.46
CA PHE A 174 -2.99 -5.58 12.16
C PHE A 174 -3.60 -4.44 12.98
N LEU A 175 -3.32 -4.37 14.30
CA LEU A 175 -3.80 -3.29 15.15
C LEU A 175 -3.32 -1.92 14.66
N GLN A 176 -2.06 -1.82 14.26
CA GLN A 176 -1.49 -0.60 13.68
C GLN A 176 -2.17 -0.20 12.36
N ILE A 177 -2.53 -1.16 11.51
CA ILE A 177 -3.34 -0.92 10.30
C ILE A 177 -4.74 -0.43 10.68
N VAL A 178 -5.36 -1.01 11.70
CA VAL A 178 -6.71 -0.63 12.17
C VAL A 178 -6.74 0.81 12.66
N ILE A 179 -5.78 1.22 13.49
CA ILE A 179 -5.72 2.59 14.02
C ILE A 179 -5.22 3.62 13.00
N THR A 180 -4.70 3.20 11.85
CA THR A 180 -4.27 4.10 10.76
C THR A 180 -5.42 4.30 9.76
N PRO A 181 -6.09 5.48 9.72
CA PRO A 181 -7.25 5.71 8.85
C PRO A 181 -6.94 5.50 7.37
N GLN A 182 -5.76 5.93 6.92
CA GLN A 182 -5.34 5.90 5.52
C GLN A 182 -4.89 4.50 5.06
N ALA A 183 -4.75 3.54 5.98
CA ALA A 183 -4.24 2.20 5.70
C ALA A 183 -5.30 1.17 5.28
N GLY A 184 -6.59 1.50 5.33
CA GLY A 184 -7.65 0.50 5.14
C GLY A 184 -7.80 -0.04 3.71
N GLY A 185 -7.42 0.72 2.68
CA GLY A 185 -7.90 0.49 1.31
C GLY A 185 -7.03 -0.36 0.39
N GLY A 186 -6.02 -1.11 0.86
CA GLY A 186 -5.14 -1.82 -0.06
C GLY A 186 -4.47 -3.09 0.50
N ALA A 187 -4.62 -4.19 -0.24
CA ALA A 187 -4.00 -5.49 0.04
C ALA A 187 -2.49 -5.43 0.35
N HIS A 188 -1.76 -4.49 -0.25
CA HIS A 188 -0.32 -4.31 0.00
C HIS A 188 0.04 -3.86 1.43
N HIS A 189 -0.91 -3.32 2.20
CA HIS A 189 -0.71 -3.05 3.62
C HIS A 189 -0.76 -4.34 4.44
N TYR A 190 -1.72 -5.22 4.12
CA TYR A 190 -1.96 -6.48 4.82
C TYR A 190 -0.96 -7.58 4.42
N SER A 191 -0.35 -7.48 3.24
CA SER A 191 0.66 -8.45 2.78
C SER A 191 1.88 -8.54 3.70
N MET A 192 2.15 -7.52 4.52
CA MET A 192 3.22 -7.55 5.52
C MET A 192 2.95 -8.52 6.69
N ILE A 193 1.69 -8.92 6.90
CA ILE A 193 1.32 -9.91 7.92
C ILE A 193 1.67 -11.33 7.42
N PHE A 194 1.77 -11.55 6.12
CA PHE A 194 2.30 -12.80 5.59
C PHE A 194 3.83 -12.84 5.76
N PRO A 195 4.44 -13.96 6.23
CA PRO A 195 3.86 -15.29 6.49
C PRO A 195 3.59 -15.57 7.98
N LEU A 196 3.32 -14.56 8.81
CA LEU A 196 3.31 -14.70 10.28
C LEU A 196 2.32 -15.75 10.82
N PRO A 197 1.07 -15.87 10.32
CA PRO A 197 0.16 -16.94 10.76
C PRO A 197 0.70 -18.35 10.45
N LEU A 198 1.33 -18.55 9.28
CA LEU A 198 1.93 -19.86 8.95
C LEU A 198 3.05 -20.23 9.91
N LEU A 199 3.87 -19.25 10.30
CA LEU A 199 4.94 -19.46 11.27
C LEU A 199 4.37 -19.72 12.67
N ALA A 200 3.35 -18.97 13.09
CA ALA A 200 2.65 -19.20 14.34
C ALA A 200 2.10 -20.63 14.42
N PHE A 201 1.39 -21.07 13.38
CA PHE A 201 0.86 -22.43 13.26
C PHE A 201 1.93 -23.49 13.47
N VAL A 202 3.03 -23.43 12.70
CA VAL A 202 4.09 -24.43 12.75
C VAL A 202 4.68 -24.53 14.16
N PHE A 203 5.07 -23.40 14.75
CA PHE A 203 5.72 -23.40 16.06
C PHE A 203 4.76 -23.80 17.20
N LEU A 204 3.50 -23.37 17.16
CA LEU A 204 2.51 -23.72 18.19
C LEU A 204 2.09 -25.20 18.07
N ALA A 205 1.87 -25.70 16.86
CA ALA A 205 1.53 -27.10 16.61
C ALA A 205 2.67 -28.04 17.02
N GLU A 206 3.91 -27.71 16.64
CA GLU A 206 5.10 -28.47 17.02
C GLU A 206 5.31 -28.49 18.54
N SER A 207 5.13 -27.33 19.19
CA SER A 207 5.18 -27.23 20.64
C SER A 207 4.20 -28.19 21.33
N LEU A 208 2.96 -28.28 20.86
CA LEU A 208 1.97 -29.20 21.44
C LEU A 208 2.29 -30.66 21.09
N TYR A 209 2.69 -30.94 19.85
CA TYR A 209 3.04 -32.27 19.38
C TYR A 209 4.12 -32.92 20.26
N ILE A 210 5.20 -32.18 20.57
CA ILE A 210 6.31 -32.65 21.41
C ILE A 210 5.84 -32.99 22.84
N GLN A 211 4.84 -32.30 23.37
CA GLN A 211 4.34 -32.54 24.74
C GLN A 211 3.41 -33.73 24.89
N LEU A 212 2.87 -34.28 23.79
CA LEU A 212 1.93 -35.38 23.90
C LEU A 212 2.63 -36.60 24.49
N ALA A 213 2.03 -37.15 25.56
CA ALA A 213 2.66 -38.17 26.40
C ALA A 213 2.70 -39.56 25.76
N THR A 214 1.74 -39.87 24.88
CA THR A 214 1.60 -41.21 24.29
C THR A 214 1.82 -41.18 22.78
N GLU A 215 2.34 -42.27 22.25
CA GLU A 215 2.56 -42.43 20.80
C GLU A 215 1.26 -42.35 20.01
N ASN A 216 0.15 -42.88 20.54
CA ASN A 216 -1.17 -42.79 19.89
C ASN A 216 -1.65 -41.34 19.76
N LEU A 217 -1.48 -40.51 20.81
CA LEU A 217 -1.84 -39.10 20.76
C LEU A 217 -0.93 -38.33 19.80
N ARG A 218 0.37 -38.64 19.78
CA ARG A 218 1.30 -38.08 18.80
C ARG A 218 0.92 -38.48 17.38
N GLY A 219 0.55 -39.74 17.14
CA GLY A 219 0.09 -40.22 15.84
C GLY A 219 -1.16 -39.45 15.37
N LEU A 220 -2.15 -39.30 16.24
CA LEU A 220 -3.36 -38.54 15.94
C LEU A 220 -3.05 -37.05 15.68
N ALA A 221 -2.24 -36.41 16.52
CA ALA A 221 -1.85 -35.02 16.33
C ALA A 221 -1.03 -34.82 15.06
N GLY A 222 -0.11 -35.73 14.76
CA GLY A 222 0.66 -35.74 13.51
C GLY A 222 -0.25 -35.86 12.28
N LEU A 223 -1.27 -36.72 12.34
CA LEU A 223 -2.28 -36.82 11.29
C LEU A 223 -3.07 -35.51 11.14
N LEU A 224 -3.53 -34.92 12.24
CA LEU A 224 -4.33 -33.69 12.22
C LEU A 224 -3.51 -32.49 11.71
N PHE A 225 -2.36 -32.21 12.32
CA PHE A 225 -1.49 -31.11 11.94
C PHE A 225 -0.88 -31.31 10.55
N GLY A 226 -0.49 -32.55 10.22
CA GLY A 226 -0.01 -32.91 8.89
C GLY A 226 -1.09 -32.72 7.81
N SER A 227 -2.33 -33.13 8.07
CA SER A 227 -3.46 -32.93 7.15
C SER A 227 -3.77 -31.44 6.98
N ALA A 228 -3.74 -30.66 8.05
CA ALA A 228 -3.91 -29.22 7.98
C ALA A 228 -2.80 -28.57 7.14
N ALA A 229 -1.53 -28.89 7.41
CA ALA A 229 -0.39 -28.39 6.63
C ALA A 229 -0.47 -28.80 5.15
N LEU A 230 -0.87 -30.05 4.85
CA LEU A 230 -1.07 -30.53 3.49
C LEU A 230 -2.21 -29.77 2.79
N CYS A 231 -3.31 -29.50 3.48
CA CYS A 231 -4.41 -28.67 2.96
C CYS A 231 -3.91 -27.24 2.63
N LEU A 232 -3.17 -26.60 3.55
CA LEU A 232 -2.56 -25.29 3.31
C LEU A 232 -1.66 -25.32 2.06
N PHE A 233 -0.83 -26.36 1.94
CA PHE A 233 0.08 -26.53 0.80
C PHE A 233 -0.68 -26.69 -0.51
N ILE A 234 -1.67 -27.60 -0.57
CA ILE A 234 -2.48 -27.84 -1.76
C ILE A 234 -3.20 -26.56 -2.20
N VAL A 235 -3.80 -25.81 -1.26
CA VAL A 235 -4.47 -24.54 -1.59
C VAL A 235 -3.47 -23.51 -2.12
N ASN A 236 -2.27 -23.39 -1.55
CA ASN A 236 -1.26 -22.46 -2.05
C ASN A 236 -0.76 -22.87 -3.45
N VAL A 237 -0.57 -24.16 -3.71
CA VAL A 237 -0.22 -24.68 -5.04
C VAL A 237 -1.34 -24.40 -6.05
N HIS A 238 -2.61 -24.67 -5.68
CA HIS A 238 -3.78 -24.36 -6.50
C HIS A 238 -3.85 -22.87 -6.82
N ASN A 239 -3.81 -22.00 -5.80
CA ASN A 239 -3.86 -20.56 -5.99
C ASN A 239 -2.70 -20.09 -6.87
N THR A 240 -1.48 -20.60 -6.67
CA THR A 240 -0.32 -20.31 -7.54
C THR A 240 -0.57 -20.71 -8.99
N ALA A 241 -1.16 -21.88 -9.23
CA ALA A 241 -1.51 -22.32 -10.58
C ALA A 241 -2.57 -21.40 -11.22
N VAL A 242 -3.55 -20.92 -10.43
CA VAL A 242 -4.55 -19.93 -10.88
C VAL A 242 -3.89 -18.59 -11.22
N TYR A 243 -2.96 -18.10 -10.39
CA TYR A 243 -2.15 -16.92 -10.70
C TYR A 243 -1.43 -17.08 -12.04
N LEU A 244 -0.72 -18.20 -12.24
CA LEU A 244 -0.01 -18.49 -13.48
C LEU A 244 -0.95 -18.62 -14.68
N SER A 245 -2.14 -19.20 -14.48
CA SER A 245 -3.18 -19.29 -15.51
C SER A 245 -3.64 -17.89 -15.92
N HIS A 246 -3.91 -17.00 -14.97
CA HIS A 246 -4.26 -15.62 -15.26
C HIS A 246 -3.13 -14.88 -15.99
N PHE A 247 -1.87 -15.08 -15.62
CA PHE A 247 -0.73 -14.54 -16.38
C PHE A 247 -0.65 -15.05 -17.83
N ARG A 248 -1.13 -16.27 -18.11
CA ARG A 248 -1.11 -16.84 -19.46
C ARG A 248 -2.32 -16.45 -20.29
N THR A 249 -3.48 -16.28 -19.66
CA THR A 249 -4.78 -16.14 -20.34
C THR A 249 -5.31 -14.71 -20.37
N ASN A 250 -4.83 -13.81 -19.49
CA ASN A 250 -5.23 -12.41 -19.49
C ASN A 250 -4.16 -11.54 -20.18
N PRO A 251 -4.41 -11.03 -21.40
CA PRO A 251 -3.52 -10.05 -22.04
C PRO A 251 -3.63 -8.65 -21.44
N HIS A 252 -4.66 -8.38 -20.63
CA HIS A 252 -4.85 -7.13 -19.90
C HIS A 252 -4.71 -7.39 -18.40
N TYR A 253 -3.59 -6.97 -17.82
CA TYR A 253 -3.44 -6.88 -16.36
C TYR A 253 -4.16 -5.62 -15.86
N SER A 254 -4.16 -5.41 -14.54
CA SER A 254 -4.59 -4.18 -13.84
C SER A 254 -4.49 -2.96 -14.75
N PRO A 255 -5.47 -2.02 -14.76
CA PRO A 255 -5.48 -0.86 -15.67
C PRO A 255 -4.21 -0.03 -15.72
N ARG A 256 -3.32 -0.22 -14.74
CA ARG A 256 -2.01 0.39 -14.65
C ARG A 256 -0.94 -0.26 -15.54
N TRP A 257 -1.10 -1.49 -16.01
CA TRP A 257 -0.19 -2.22 -16.89
C TRP A 257 -0.97 -2.94 -18.01
N SER A 258 -1.70 -2.16 -18.80
CA SER A 258 -2.53 -2.65 -19.89
C SER A 258 -2.00 -2.21 -21.26
N PRO A 259 -2.40 -2.88 -22.36
CA PRO A 259 -2.19 -2.43 -23.74
C PRO A 259 -2.49 -0.94 -23.97
N GLU A 260 -3.45 -0.36 -23.26
CA GLU A 260 -3.79 1.06 -23.34
C GLU A 260 -2.72 1.94 -22.70
N ILE A 261 -2.09 1.51 -21.61
CA ILE A 261 -0.93 2.20 -21.02
C ILE A 261 0.25 2.16 -21.99
N TYR A 262 0.48 1.04 -22.67
CA TYR A 262 1.52 0.97 -23.72
C TYR A 262 1.19 1.87 -24.91
N SER A 263 -0.07 1.92 -25.35
CA SER A 263 -0.53 2.80 -26.44
C SER A 263 -0.42 4.28 -26.06
N LEU A 264 -0.83 4.61 -24.83
CA LEU A 264 -0.68 5.94 -24.25
C LEU A 264 0.79 6.33 -24.14
N SER A 265 1.65 5.42 -23.70
CA SER A 265 3.09 5.64 -23.64
C SER A 265 3.70 5.89 -25.02
N HIS A 266 3.29 5.13 -26.05
CA HIS A 266 3.75 5.35 -27.42
C HIS A 266 3.41 6.77 -27.89
N TYR A 267 2.15 7.16 -27.73
CA TYR A 267 1.69 8.49 -28.10
C TYR A 267 2.43 9.60 -27.35
N ILE A 268 2.67 9.43 -26.04
CA ILE A 268 3.42 10.40 -25.25
C ILE A 268 4.89 10.46 -25.69
N ASN A 269 5.49 9.33 -26.05
CA ASN A 269 6.87 9.29 -26.54
C ASN A 269 7.02 9.98 -27.90
N GLU A 270 6.00 9.92 -28.75
CA GLU A 270 5.98 10.60 -30.06
C GLU A 270 5.67 12.09 -29.95
N HIS A 271 4.66 12.47 -29.16
CA HIS A 271 4.12 13.84 -29.16
C HIS A 271 4.44 14.65 -27.88
N GLY A 272 4.92 14.00 -26.83
CA GLY A 272 5.17 14.63 -25.53
C GLY A 272 6.30 15.66 -25.53
N PHE A 273 7.22 15.60 -26.50
CA PHE A 273 8.30 16.57 -26.65
C PHE A 273 7.83 17.96 -27.09
N GLU A 274 6.66 18.05 -27.75
CA GLU A 274 6.03 19.32 -28.13
C GLU A 274 5.37 20.03 -26.93
N ALA A 275 5.09 19.28 -25.86
CA ALA A 275 4.54 19.81 -24.64
C ALA A 275 5.65 20.29 -23.69
N LYS A 276 5.36 21.36 -22.95
CA LYS A 276 6.22 21.82 -21.85
C LYS A 276 6.18 20.84 -20.68
N SER A 277 5.01 20.24 -20.44
CA SER A 277 4.77 19.31 -19.35
C SER A 277 3.75 18.26 -19.74
N VAL A 278 3.93 17.05 -19.20
CA VAL A 278 3.01 15.92 -19.26
C VAL A 278 2.51 15.66 -17.83
N ILE A 279 1.25 15.91 -17.58
CA ILE A 279 0.65 15.99 -16.25
C ILE A 279 -0.28 14.81 -16.05
N CYS A 280 0.04 13.94 -15.10
CA CYS A 280 -0.86 12.88 -14.65
C CYS A 280 -1.82 13.47 -13.62
N VAL A 281 -3.09 13.59 -14.00
CA VAL A 281 -4.16 14.14 -13.16
C VAL A 281 -4.66 13.09 -12.17
N ASP A 282 -4.71 11.82 -12.59
CA ASP A 282 -5.20 10.72 -11.77
C ASP A 282 -4.07 9.84 -11.24
N TRP A 283 -4.31 9.28 -10.05
CA TRP A 283 -3.39 8.33 -9.45
C TRP A 283 -3.31 7.04 -10.26
N GLY A 284 -2.09 6.56 -10.50
CA GLY A 284 -1.84 5.25 -11.11
C GLY A 284 -1.47 5.29 -12.60
N LEU A 285 -1.33 6.47 -13.21
CA LEU A 285 -0.80 6.65 -14.58
C LEU A 285 0.71 6.93 -14.59
N HIS A 286 1.20 7.75 -13.65
CA HIS A 286 2.53 8.33 -13.74
C HIS A 286 3.66 7.30 -13.75
N ASN A 287 3.68 6.36 -12.81
CA ASN A 287 4.82 5.45 -12.62
C ASN A 287 5.13 4.62 -13.87
N GLN A 288 4.10 4.15 -14.56
CA GLN A 288 4.24 3.29 -15.72
C GLN A 288 4.65 4.08 -16.96
N LEU A 289 4.00 5.22 -17.18
CA LEU A 289 4.38 6.12 -18.27
C LEU A 289 5.80 6.67 -18.10
N HIS A 290 6.19 7.01 -16.86
CA HIS A 290 7.55 7.46 -16.55
C HIS A 290 8.59 6.35 -16.77
N ALA A 291 8.26 5.09 -16.40
CA ALA A 291 9.14 3.95 -16.65
C ALA A 291 9.35 3.69 -18.17
N LEU A 292 8.28 3.83 -18.97
CA LEU A 292 8.28 3.59 -20.41
C LEU A 292 8.76 4.79 -21.25
N ALA A 293 8.90 5.98 -20.65
CA ALA A 293 9.34 7.18 -21.34
C ALA A 293 10.88 7.24 -21.51
N PRO A 294 11.39 7.88 -22.57
CA PRO A 294 12.80 8.27 -22.70
C PRO A 294 13.26 9.19 -21.57
N LYS A 295 14.56 9.17 -21.24
CA LYS A 295 15.13 9.92 -20.11
C LYS A 295 14.89 11.42 -20.21
N GLU A 296 14.90 11.96 -21.42
CA GLU A 296 14.71 13.37 -21.73
C GLU A 296 13.26 13.81 -21.45
N LEU A 297 12.29 12.94 -21.73
CA LEU A 297 10.87 13.21 -21.54
C LEU A 297 10.45 13.07 -20.07
N ARG A 298 11.04 12.11 -19.34
CA ARG A 298 10.77 11.85 -17.90
C ARG A 298 10.80 13.11 -17.04
N ARG A 299 11.73 14.04 -17.31
CA ARG A 299 11.88 15.31 -16.57
C ARG A 299 10.70 16.26 -16.71
N ARG A 300 9.86 16.08 -17.74
CA ARG A 300 8.65 16.88 -18.01
C ARG A 300 7.38 16.20 -17.53
N MET A 301 7.49 14.98 -16.99
CA MET A 301 6.34 14.22 -16.50
C MET A 301 6.13 14.51 -15.03
N HIS A 302 4.90 14.85 -14.65
CA HIS A 302 4.55 15.25 -13.29
C HIS A 302 3.33 14.48 -12.79
N ASP A 303 3.39 14.05 -11.53
CA ASP A 303 2.28 13.40 -10.84
C ASP A 303 1.60 14.40 -9.90
N PHE A 304 0.42 14.89 -10.28
CA PHE A 304 -0.28 15.94 -9.53
C PHE A 304 -1.63 15.47 -8.96
N TRP A 305 -1.90 14.15 -8.94
CA TRP A 305 -3.14 13.62 -8.40
C TRP A 305 -3.50 14.09 -6.98
N PRO A 306 -2.58 14.23 -6.00
CA PRO A 306 -2.96 14.68 -4.65
C PRO A 306 -3.42 16.14 -4.68
N VAL A 307 -2.83 16.93 -5.57
CA VAL A 307 -3.14 18.36 -5.73
C VAL A 307 -4.53 18.52 -6.32
N PHE A 308 -4.85 17.78 -7.38
CA PHE A 308 -6.19 17.78 -7.98
C PHE A 308 -7.25 17.24 -7.02
N ARG A 309 -6.92 16.23 -6.19
CA ARG A 309 -7.83 15.72 -5.15
C ARG A 309 -8.22 16.80 -4.15
N GLY A 310 -7.26 17.62 -3.73
CA GLY A 310 -7.47 18.70 -2.76
C GLY A 310 -8.00 20.00 -3.38
N LEU A 311 -8.11 20.08 -4.70
CA LEU A 311 -8.41 21.32 -5.40
C LEU A 311 -9.84 21.82 -5.13
N GLY A 312 -10.82 20.92 -5.04
CA GLY A 312 -12.22 21.26 -4.75
C GLY A 312 -12.47 21.90 -3.38
N ASN A 313 -11.50 21.84 -2.46
CA ASN A 313 -11.61 22.44 -1.12
C ASN A 313 -10.95 23.82 -1.00
N LYS A 314 -10.44 24.37 -2.10
CA LYS A 314 -9.73 25.66 -2.12
C LYS A 314 -10.65 26.77 -2.63
N ASP A 315 -10.45 27.98 -2.13
CA ASP A 315 -11.03 29.19 -2.72
C ASP A 315 -10.46 29.45 -4.13
N TRP A 316 -11.17 30.27 -4.91
CA TRP A 316 -10.82 30.56 -6.30
C TRP A 316 -9.40 31.11 -6.47
N GLN A 317 -8.92 31.95 -5.54
CA GLN A 317 -7.57 32.52 -5.63
C GLN A 317 -6.50 31.44 -5.45
N LYS A 318 -6.67 30.56 -4.47
CA LYS A 318 -5.76 29.42 -4.25
C LYS A 318 -5.84 28.40 -5.36
N GLN A 319 -7.03 28.12 -5.91
CA GLN A 319 -7.19 27.26 -7.09
C GLN A 319 -6.44 27.83 -8.30
N SER A 320 -6.66 29.12 -8.60
CA SER A 320 -5.96 29.83 -9.68
C SER A 320 -4.44 29.76 -9.55
N ALA A 321 -3.91 30.01 -8.34
CA ALA A 321 -2.48 29.97 -8.10
C ALA A 321 -1.89 28.56 -8.32
N VAL A 322 -2.60 27.53 -7.85
CA VAL A 322 -2.21 26.12 -8.04
C VAL A 322 -2.24 25.75 -9.53
N LEU A 323 -3.30 26.09 -10.25
CA LEU A 323 -3.44 25.77 -11.68
C LEU A 323 -2.39 26.48 -12.52
N ASN A 324 -2.08 27.75 -12.24
CA ASN A 324 -1.01 28.48 -12.93
C ASN A 324 0.38 27.89 -12.66
N HIS A 325 0.58 27.26 -11.51
CA HIS A 325 1.82 26.54 -11.20
C HIS A 325 1.89 25.20 -11.95
N ILE A 326 0.79 24.45 -12.01
CA ILE A 326 0.70 23.15 -12.68
C ILE A 326 0.77 23.28 -14.21
N PHE A 327 0.09 24.28 -14.77
CA PHE A 327 0.00 24.54 -16.21
C PHE A 327 0.81 25.79 -16.59
N PRO A 328 2.15 25.68 -16.73
CA PRO A 328 2.96 26.81 -17.14
C PRO A 328 2.56 27.31 -18.53
N LYS A 329 2.82 28.59 -18.83
CA LYS A 329 2.54 29.20 -20.14
C LYS A 329 3.07 28.32 -21.28
N GLY A 330 2.19 27.89 -22.17
CA GLY A 330 2.50 26.97 -23.27
C GLY A 330 1.56 25.78 -23.27
N LYS A 331 1.89 24.78 -24.09
CA LYS A 331 1.11 23.54 -24.23
C LYS A 331 1.51 22.55 -23.14
N SER A 332 0.52 22.00 -22.44
CA SER A 332 0.69 20.85 -21.54
C SER A 332 -0.21 19.70 -21.98
N LEU A 333 0.24 18.47 -21.86
CA LEU A 333 -0.62 17.28 -21.98
C LEU A 333 -1.11 16.90 -20.60
N ALA A 334 -2.41 16.91 -20.35
CA ALA A 334 -3.03 16.40 -19.14
C ALA A 334 -3.63 15.02 -19.40
N LEU A 335 -3.28 14.05 -18.56
CA LEU A 335 -3.64 12.65 -18.68
C LEU A 335 -4.59 12.28 -17.54
N THR A 336 -5.73 11.70 -17.88
CA THR A 336 -6.76 11.27 -16.92
C THR A 336 -7.33 9.93 -17.37
N PHE A 337 -7.75 9.10 -16.42
CA PHE A 337 -8.59 7.94 -16.71
C PHE A 337 -9.98 8.41 -17.19
N ALA A 338 -10.67 7.55 -17.90
CA ALA A 338 -12.09 7.75 -18.15
C ALA A 338 -12.90 7.56 -16.87
N ALA A 339 -14.12 8.09 -16.91
CA ALA A 339 -15.09 7.94 -15.84
C ALA A 339 -15.24 6.46 -15.46
N SER A 340 -15.30 6.17 -14.15
CA SER A 340 -15.39 4.84 -13.53
C SER A 340 -14.10 4.01 -13.50
N LYS A 341 -12.99 4.52 -14.03
CA LYS A 341 -11.69 3.81 -14.05
C LYS A 341 -10.66 4.45 -13.12
N GLU A 342 -11.01 5.56 -12.50
CA GLU A 342 -10.20 6.27 -11.52
C GLU A 342 -10.21 5.54 -10.17
N THR A 343 -9.08 5.56 -9.47
CA THR A 343 -9.06 5.14 -8.05
C THR A 343 -9.66 6.22 -7.14
N PHE A 344 -9.49 7.49 -7.49
CA PHE A 344 -10.02 8.64 -6.75
C PHE A 344 -10.89 9.47 -7.69
N PRO A 345 -12.19 9.19 -7.84
CA PRO A 345 -13.05 9.90 -8.78
C PRO A 345 -13.07 11.43 -8.58
N GLU A 346 -12.74 11.91 -7.38
CA GLU A 346 -12.66 13.33 -7.08
C GLU A 346 -11.51 14.04 -7.81
N THR A 347 -10.41 13.35 -8.17
CA THR A 347 -9.27 13.97 -8.87
C THR A 347 -9.69 14.45 -10.25
N ARG A 348 -10.28 13.54 -11.05
CA ARG A 348 -10.79 13.86 -12.38
C ARG A 348 -11.92 14.88 -12.30
N ARG A 349 -12.86 14.73 -11.36
CA ARG A 349 -13.98 15.68 -11.20
C ARG A 349 -13.46 17.09 -10.96
N ASN A 350 -12.61 17.28 -9.96
CA ASN A 350 -12.04 18.59 -9.63
C ASN A 350 -11.21 19.17 -10.78
N PHE A 351 -10.50 18.33 -11.54
CA PHE A 351 -9.77 18.76 -12.73
C PHE A 351 -10.72 19.27 -13.82
N LEU A 352 -11.78 18.53 -14.15
CA LEU A 352 -12.76 18.97 -15.15
C LEU A 352 -13.52 20.22 -14.71
N ASP A 353 -13.88 20.32 -13.43
CA ASP A 353 -14.50 21.51 -12.84
C ASP A 353 -13.54 22.72 -12.91
N SER A 354 -12.23 22.48 -12.81
CA SER A 354 -11.23 23.54 -12.99
C SER A 354 -11.18 24.03 -14.43
N LEU A 355 -11.31 23.14 -15.41
CA LEU A 355 -11.35 23.54 -16.82
C LEU A 355 -12.59 24.37 -17.16
N SER A 356 -13.73 24.11 -16.50
CA SER A 356 -14.95 24.89 -16.73
C SER A 356 -14.94 26.25 -16.01
N THR A 357 -14.27 26.35 -14.86
CA THR A 357 -14.20 27.58 -14.06
C THR A 357 -13.02 28.50 -14.39
N HIS A 358 -12.03 28.00 -15.14
CA HIS A 358 -10.86 28.73 -15.62
C HIS A 358 -10.79 28.77 -17.15
N PRO A 359 -11.61 29.60 -17.83
CA PRO A 359 -11.67 29.67 -19.30
C PRO A 359 -10.34 30.12 -19.96
N GLU A 360 -9.42 30.71 -19.19
CA GLU A 360 -8.06 31.01 -19.61
C GLU A 360 -7.20 29.76 -19.86
N LEU A 361 -7.60 28.60 -19.31
CA LEU A 361 -7.01 27.29 -19.58
C LEU A 361 -7.73 26.68 -20.77
N LYS A 362 -7.32 27.06 -21.99
CA LYS A 362 -7.90 26.51 -23.20
C LYS A 362 -7.58 25.03 -23.27
N SER A 363 -8.60 24.18 -23.16
CA SER A 363 -8.46 22.73 -23.22
C SER A 363 -9.23 22.11 -24.38
N HIS A 364 -8.65 21.12 -25.04
CA HIS A 364 -9.40 20.21 -25.91
C HIS A 364 -8.89 18.78 -25.76
N LEU A 365 -9.80 17.82 -25.90
CA LEU A 365 -9.46 16.40 -25.94
C LEU A 365 -8.71 16.13 -27.25
N VAL A 366 -7.48 15.61 -27.15
CA VAL A 366 -6.64 15.30 -28.31
C VAL A 366 -6.75 13.82 -28.68
N LYS A 367 -6.79 12.95 -27.67
CA LYS A 367 -6.84 11.51 -27.90
C LYS A 367 -7.54 10.81 -26.75
N GLU A 368 -8.29 9.79 -27.11
CA GLU A 368 -8.85 8.81 -26.21
C GLU A 368 -8.32 7.43 -26.61
N PHE A 369 -7.85 6.67 -25.62
CA PHE A 369 -7.40 5.29 -25.77
C PHE A 369 -8.44 4.44 -25.08
N ALA A 370 -9.05 3.50 -25.79
CA ALA A 370 -10.04 2.58 -25.26
C ALA A 370 -9.82 1.21 -25.91
N SER A 371 -9.93 0.13 -25.14
CA SER A 371 -10.17 -1.21 -25.72
C SER A 371 -11.64 -1.57 -25.66
N ARG A 372 -12.17 -2.03 -26.79
CA ARG A 372 -13.43 -2.76 -26.84
C ARG A 372 -13.12 -4.22 -27.11
N ARG A 373 -13.69 -5.14 -26.33
CA ARG A 373 -13.99 -6.48 -26.84
C ARG A 373 -15.35 -6.98 -26.41
N TYR A 374 -16.03 -7.52 -27.43
CA TYR A 374 -17.15 -8.46 -27.37
C TYR A 374 -16.72 -9.68 -26.56
N ASP A 375 -17.36 -9.88 -25.41
CA ASP A 375 -18.08 -11.11 -25.07
C ASP A 375 -18.68 -10.94 -23.66
N SER A 376 -19.81 -11.60 -23.45
CA SER A 376 -20.78 -11.39 -22.38
C SER A 376 -20.21 -11.34 -20.96
N GLU A 377 -20.72 -10.36 -20.19
CA GLU A 377 -20.79 -10.24 -18.72
C GLU A 377 -19.71 -9.51 -17.92
N SER A 378 -18.65 -8.92 -18.50
CA SER A 378 -17.95 -7.83 -17.80
C SER A 378 -17.22 -6.84 -18.72
N LEU A 379 -17.79 -5.64 -18.88
CA LEU A 379 -17.18 -4.53 -19.58
C LEU A 379 -16.03 -3.92 -18.75
N GLN A 380 -14.81 -4.45 -18.89
CA GLN A 380 -13.60 -3.74 -18.48
C GLN A 380 -13.09 -2.85 -19.62
N GLU A 381 -13.82 -1.78 -19.92
CA GLU A 381 -13.28 -0.71 -20.76
C GLU A 381 -12.23 0.05 -19.94
N ILE A 382 -10.95 0.00 -20.30
CA ILE A 382 -9.95 0.91 -19.74
C ILE A 382 -9.81 2.04 -20.75
N SER A 383 -10.29 3.23 -20.37
CA SER A 383 -10.18 4.40 -21.21
C SER A 383 -9.26 5.44 -20.56
N ALA A 384 -8.34 6.01 -21.34
CA ALA A 384 -7.48 7.11 -20.91
C ALA A 384 -7.66 8.29 -21.88
N LYS A 385 -7.75 9.51 -21.33
CA LYS A 385 -7.98 10.73 -22.09
C LYS A 385 -6.78 11.67 -21.95
N ILE A 386 -6.38 12.25 -23.08
CA ILE A 386 -5.36 13.29 -23.16
C ILE A 386 -6.03 14.60 -23.54
N ALA A 387 -5.90 15.61 -22.67
CA ALA A 387 -6.27 16.98 -23.00
C ALA A 387 -5.02 17.83 -23.24
N LEU A 388 -5.00 18.62 -24.31
CA LEU A 388 -4.00 19.68 -24.48
C LEU A 388 -4.50 20.92 -23.76
N ILE A 389 -3.70 21.46 -22.84
CA ILE A 389 -4.03 22.66 -22.07
C ILE A 389 -3.06 23.77 -22.43
N GLY A 390 -3.59 24.92 -22.85
CA GLY A 390 -2.85 26.14 -23.14
C GLY A 390 -3.20 27.27 -22.18
N GLY A 391 -2.22 27.78 -21.44
CA GLY A 391 -2.42 28.94 -20.55
C GLY A 391 -2.18 30.28 -21.25
N THR A 392 -3.13 31.22 -21.14
CA THR A 392 -2.93 32.63 -21.50
C THR A 392 -2.57 33.48 -20.27
N SER A 393 -1.57 34.35 -20.41
CA SER A 393 -1.19 35.32 -19.38
C SER A 393 -2.28 36.38 -19.23
N ILE A 394 -3.04 36.37 -18.14
CA ILE A 394 -3.76 37.59 -17.73
C ILE A 394 -2.74 38.50 -17.05
N SER A 395 -2.17 39.43 -17.81
CA SER A 395 -1.51 40.60 -17.21
C SER A 395 -2.61 41.50 -16.65
N LYS A 396 -2.89 41.42 -15.35
CA LYS A 396 -3.64 42.48 -14.66
C LYS A 396 -2.74 43.72 -14.53
N LYS A 397 -2.58 44.44 -15.64
CA LYS A 397 -2.24 45.87 -15.63
C LYS A 397 -3.21 46.55 -16.58
N ASN A 398 -3.94 47.52 -16.05
CA ASN A 398 -4.93 48.41 -16.68
C ASN A 398 -6.39 47.96 -16.56
N LEU A 399 -6.87 47.85 -15.32
CA LEU A 399 -8.24 48.25 -15.00
C LEU A 399 -8.14 49.62 -14.33
N LEU A 400 -8.35 50.68 -15.11
CA LEU A 400 -8.86 52.00 -14.70
C LEU A 400 -8.82 52.92 -15.93
N THR A 401 -9.91 52.93 -16.70
CA THR A 401 -10.46 54.15 -17.32
C THR A 401 -11.89 53.85 -17.78
N PRO A 402 -12.91 54.49 -17.18
CA PRO A 402 -14.29 54.43 -17.65
C PRO A 402 -14.51 55.49 -18.74
N GLY A 403 -15.04 55.10 -19.89
CA GLY A 403 -15.50 56.07 -20.89
C GLY A 403 -15.42 55.58 -22.32
N ALA A 404 -16.49 54.93 -22.77
CA ALA A 404 -17.07 55.13 -24.11
C ALA A 404 -18.35 54.29 -24.21
N LEU A 405 -19.47 54.93 -23.90
CA LEU A 405 -20.78 54.52 -24.37
C LEU A 405 -20.83 54.69 -25.90
N SER A 406 -21.59 53.78 -26.53
CA SER A 406 -22.57 54.01 -27.62
C SER A 406 -22.32 53.28 -28.94
N LEU A 407 -23.44 52.75 -29.47
CA LEU A 407 -23.74 52.34 -30.86
C LEU A 407 -23.10 50.99 -31.30
N LEU A 408 -23.82 49.92 -31.68
CA LEU A 408 -25.10 49.79 -32.41
C LEU A 408 -25.78 48.40 -32.23
N CYS A 409 -27.12 48.43 -32.18
CA CYS A 409 -28.13 47.48 -32.69
C CYS A 409 -28.18 46.00 -32.24
N ALA A 410 -29.28 45.67 -31.56
CA ALA A 410 -30.02 44.40 -31.63
C ALA A 410 -31.37 44.63 -32.37
N PRO A 411 -32.23 43.62 -32.60
CA PRO A 411 -32.04 42.30 -33.23
C PRO A 411 -32.99 42.10 -34.45
N GLN A 412 -33.04 40.87 -34.97
CA GLN A 412 -33.85 40.40 -36.11
C GLN A 412 -35.38 40.63 -35.97
N ARG A 413 -36.08 40.56 -37.11
CA ARG A 413 -37.55 40.56 -37.23
C ARG A 413 -38.23 39.51 -36.36
#